data_AF-A0A7K6SJ76-F1
#
_entry.id   AF-A0A7K6SJ76-F1
#
_cell.length_a   1.000
_cell.length_b   1.000
_cell.length_c   1.000
_cell.angle_alpha   90.00
_cell.angle_beta   90.00
_cell.angle_gamma   90.00
#
_symmetry.space_group_name_H-M   'P 1'
#
loop_
_entity.id
_entity.type
_entity.pdbx_description
1 polymer ?
#
loop_
_entity_poly.entity_id
_entity_poly.type
_entity_poly.pdbx_seq_one_letter_code
_entity_poly.pdbx_strand_id
1 'polypeptide(L)'
;GRGFAFRRKQQIERQYRKLLKKRRKVPPQQDNQFTDTYPEHLKHLYLAEEEMLKKRRRAPDASVLSEEKLNKAEEHSCHYTVLPQDGDEKKTIFFFFPHERMVFLNDIMTEGRSKKKTSSQKAKEEYEKIQAERARKKEEAEKRRQQREEAQRLYKQKKMEAYKIFSKKTKRGQPNLNLQMEFLLQKIQQNT
;
A
#
# COMPACT_ATOMS: atom_id res chain seq x y z
N GLY A 1 52.15 4.19 -55.57
CA GLY A 1 51.88 3.73 -54.18
C GLY A 1 51.66 4.91 -53.26
N ARG A 2 50.76 4.83 -52.28
CA ARG A 2 50.53 5.96 -51.36
C ARG A 2 51.77 6.13 -50.44
N GLY A 3 52.45 7.27 -50.54
CA GLY A 3 53.75 7.54 -49.89
C GLY A 3 53.73 7.57 -48.37
N PHE A 4 54.90 7.79 -47.76
CA PHE A 4 55.10 7.75 -46.30
C PHE A 4 54.13 8.65 -45.52
N ALA A 5 53.90 9.88 -45.98
CA ALA A 5 52.98 10.83 -45.35
C ALA A 5 51.54 10.29 -45.25
N PHE A 6 51.07 9.57 -46.27
CA PHE A 6 49.75 8.96 -46.28
C PHE A 6 49.65 7.81 -45.28
N ARG A 7 50.66 6.95 -45.21
CA ARG A 7 50.73 5.85 -44.23
C ARG A 7 50.78 6.39 -42.79
N ARG A 8 51.53 7.47 -42.56
CA ARG A 8 51.63 8.13 -41.26
C ARG A 8 50.29 8.76 -40.84
N LYS A 9 49.59 9.42 -41.76
CA LYS A 9 48.25 9.98 -41.54
C LYS A 9 47.25 8.89 -41.11
N GLN A 10 47.22 7.76 -41.83
CA GLN A 10 46.35 6.63 -41.46
C GLN A 10 46.71 6.03 -40.10
N GLN A 11 47.99 5.96 -39.76
CA GLN A 11 48.43 5.44 -38.46
C GLN A 11 47.97 6.34 -37.32
N ILE A 12 48.13 7.67 -37.46
CA ILE A 12 47.65 8.66 -36.50
C ILE A 12 46.13 8.57 -36.34
N GLU A 13 45.38 8.49 -37.45
CA GLU A 13 43.93 8.36 -37.43
C GLU A 13 43.46 7.08 -36.73
N ARG A 14 44.13 5.95 -36.96
CA ARG A 14 43.84 4.68 -36.28
C ARG A 14 44.10 4.78 -34.77
N GLN A 15 45.21 5.38 -34.37
CA GLN A 15 45.54 5.59 -32.94
C GLN A 15 44.51 6.50 -32.28
N TYR A 16 44.12 7.59 -32.94
CA TYR A 16 43.08 8.51 -32.46
C TYR A 16 41.73 7.82 -32.26
N ARG A 17 41.27 7.03 -33.26
CA ARG A 17 40.04 6.23 -33.13
C ARG A 17 40.13 5.20 -32.00
N LYS A 18 41.31 4.63 -31.75
CA LYS A 18 41.55 3.68 -30.65
C LYS A 18 41.42 4.36 -29.29
N LEU A 19 41.95 5.58 -29.14
CA LEU A 19 41.80 6.40 -27.93
C LEU A 19 40.34 6.78 -27.66
N LEU A 20 39.61 7.20 -28.71
CA LEU A 20 38.17 7.50 -28.60
C LEU A 20 37.35 6.27 -28.16
N LYS A 21 37.67 5.08 -28.69
CA LYS A 21 37.03 3.82 -28.27
C LYS A 21 37.37 3.43 -26.85
N LYS A 22 38.61 3.65 -26.38
CA LYS A 22 39.01 3.39 -24.99
C LYS A 22 38.26 4.29 -24.01
N ARG A 23 38.10 5.59 -24.31
CA ARG A 23 37.31 6.53 -23.48
C ARG A 23 35.84 6.12 -23.37
N ARG A 24 35.25 5.62 -24.46
CA ARG A 24 33.85 5.12 -24.49
C ARG A 24 33.65 3.76 -23.82
N LYS A 25 34.71 2.99 -23.57
CA LYS A 25 34.66 1.65 -22.94
C LYS A 25 34.94 1.66 -21.44
N VAL A 26 35.22 2.83 -20.85
CA VAL A 26 35.10 2.98 -19.41
C VAL A 26 33.62 2.68 -19.11
N PRO A 27 33.28 1.63 -18.33
CA PRO A 27 31.92 1.54 -17.77
C PRO A 27 31.68 2.91 -17.15
N PRO A 28 30.50 3.54 -17.29
CA PRO A 28 30.27 4.82 -16.63
C PRO A 28 30.77 4.62 -15.20
N GLN A 29 31.87 5.31 -14.86
CA GLN A 29 32.17 5.48 -13.45
C GLN A 29 30.85 5.99 -12.92
N GLN A 30 30.39 5.41 -11.82
CA GLN A 30 29.37 6.06 -11.03
C GLN A 30 30.05 7.36 -10.55
N ASP A 31 30.15 8.34 -11.45
CA ASP A 31 30.11 9.72 -11.06
C ASP A 31 28.86 9.72 -10.21
N ASN A 32 29.05 10.00 -8.92
CA ASN A 32 27.98 10.32 -8.00
C ASN A 32 27.33 11.63 -8.50
N GLN A 33 26.86 11.65 -9.75
CA GLN A 33 25.88 12.57 -10.25
C GLN A 33 24.67 12.27 -9.38
N PHE A 34 24.48 13.15 -8.40
CA PHE A 34 23.20 13.31 -7.74
C PHE A 34 22.20 13.64 -8.84
N THR A 35 21.66 12.60 -9.45
CA THR A 35 20.52 12.73 -10.33
C THR A 35 19.37 13.07 -9.41
N ASP A 36 18.80 14.27 -9.54
CA ASP A 36 17.50 14.62 -8.95
C ASP A 36 16.36 13.72 -9.50
N THR A 37 16.72 12.71 -10.31
CA THR A 37 15.89 11.56 -10.60
C THR A 37 15.83 10.65 -9.37
N TYR A 38 14.84 10.92 -8.52
CA TYR A 38 14.59 10.15 -7.32
C TYR A 38 14.46 8.65 -7.60
N PRO A 39 15.14 7.79 -6.82
CA PRO A 39 14.94 6.35 -6.88
C PRO A 39 13.47 5.98 -6.65
N GLU A 40 12.92 5.08 -7.48
CA GLU A 40 11.51 4.68 -7.45
C GLU A 40 11.03 4.28 -6.03
N HIS A 41 11.90 3.62 -5.27
CA HIS A 41 11.61 3.15 -3.92
C HIS A 41 11.52 4.27 -2.87
N LEU A 42 12.02 5.49 -3.13
CA LEU A 42 11.96 6.64 -2.21
C LEU A 42 10.86 7.64 -2.56
N LYS A 43 10.20 7.47 -3.71
CA LYS A 43 9.07 8.31 -4.17
C LYS A 43 7.98 8.49 -3.10
N HIS A 44 7.79 7.50 -2.24
CA HIS A 44 6.80 7.53 -1.16
C HIS A 44 7.10 8.57 -0.07
N LEU A 45 8.37 8.83 0.26
CA LEU A 45 8.74 9.88 1.22
C LEU A 45 8.42 11.26 0.67
N TYR A 46 8.69 11.48 -0.61
CA TYR A 46 8.46 12.76 -1.28
C TYR A 46 6.96 13.06 -1.45
N LEU A 47 6.16 12.09 -1.91
CA LEU A 47 4.70 12.25 -2.01
C LEU A 47 4.07 12.56 -0.63
N ALA A 48 4.60 11.98 0.45
CA ALA A 48 4.15 12.27 1.80
C ALA A 48 4.51 13.71 2.24
N GLU A 49 5.71 14.19 1.90
CA GLU A 49 6.16 15.56 2.18
C GLU A 49 5.34 16.61 1.40
N GLU A 50 5.09 16.38 0.10
CA GLU A 50 4.24 17.24 -0.73
C GLU A 50 2.80 17.33 -0.19
N GLU A 51 2.22 16.22 0.25
CA GLU A 51 0.86 16.19 0.81
C GLU A 51 0.78 17.02 2.11
N MET A 52 1.82 16.95 2.96
CA MET A 52 1.91 17.78 4.16
C MET A 52 2.04 19.27 3.86
N LEU A 53 2.90 19.65 2.90
CA LEU A 53 3.08 21.04 2.49
C LEU A 53 1.81 21.62 1.83
N LYS A 54 1.10 20.82 1.05
CA LYS A 54 -0.17 21.22 0.42
C LYS A 54 -1.30 21.41 1.44
N LYS A 55 -1.36 20.56 2.47
CA LYS A 55 -2.29 20.75 3.61
C LYS A 55 -1.98 22.03 4.38
N ARG A 56 -0.69 22.34 4.60
CA ARG A 56 -0.25 23.59 5.23
C ARG A 56 -0.61 24.84 4.43
N ARG A 57 -0.59 24.76 3.09
CA ARG A 57 -0.94 25.90 2.20
C ARG A 57 -2.45 26.08 1.98
N ARG A 58 -3.29 25.09 2.30
CA ARG A 58 -4.75 25.10 2.04
C ARG A 58 -5.62 25.55 3.20
N ALA A 59 -5.04 25.91 4.35
CA ALA A 59 -5.73 26.63 5.41
C ALA A 59 -4.97 27.95 5.57
N PRO A 60 -5.56 29.08 5.15
CA PRO A 60 -6.68 29.72 5.85
C PRO A 60 -7.83 30.16 4.89
N ASP A 61 -8.99 30.56 5.43
CA ASP A 61 -10.07 31.34 4.74
C ASP A 61 -11.31 30.64 4.14
N ALA A 62 -11.65 29.38 4.48
CA ALA A 62 -12.85 28.72 3.93
C ALA A 62 -13.91 28.27 4.96
N SER A 63 -13.97 28.85 6.17
CA SER A 63 -14.94 28.47 7.21
C SER A 63 -16.16 29.38 7.33
N VAL A 64 -16.38 30.32 6.43
CA VAL A 64 -17.50 31.30 6.50
C VAL A 64 -18.41 31.16 5.28
N LEU A 65 -19.25 30.13 5.22
CA LEU A 65 -20.54 30.08 4.50
C LEU A 65 -21.04 28.63 4.47
N SER A 66 -22.03 28.24 5.29
CA SER A 66 -22.96 27.12 4.99
C SER A 66 -23.98 26.77 6.08
N GLU A 67 -24.15 27.55 7.14
CA GLU A 67 -25.11 27.20 8.22
C GLU A 67 -26.51 27.83 8.10
N GLU A 68 -26.88 28.40 6.95
CA GLU A 68 -28.18 29.09 6.79
C GLU A 68 -29.16 28.36 5.87
N LYS A 69 -29.37 27.05 6.04
CA LYS A 69 -30.61 26.40 5.58
C LYS A 69 -30.98 25.24 6.50
N LEU A 70 -32.24 25.28 6.95
CA LEU A 70 -33.12 24.21 7.43
C LEU A 70 -33.63 24.38 8.88
N ASN A 71 -34.52 25.35 9.07
CA ASN A 71 -35.52 25.34 10.14
C ASN A 71 -36.91 25.35 9.51
N LYS A 72 -37.61 24.21 9.51
CA LYS A 72 -39.08 24.12 9.61
C LYS A 72 -39.52 22.65 9.77
N ALA A 73 -40.67 22.51 10.45
CA ALA A 73 -41.40 21.32 10.89
C ALA A 73 -40.90 20.75 12.24
N GLU A 74 -41.72 20.50 13.25
CA GLU A 74 -43.18 20.49 13.38
C GLU A 74 -43.51 20.46 14.88
N GLU A 75 -44.54 21.18 15.30
CA GLU A 75 -45.16 21.01 16.62
C GLU A 75 -46.02 19.75 16.63
N HIS A 76 -45.87 18.91 17.66
CA HIS A 76 -46.93 18.02 18.13
C HIS A 76 -46.98 18.12 19.67
N SER A 77 -48.08 18.70 20.15
CA SER A 77 -48.42 18.92 21.55
C SER A 77 -48.76 17.61 22.26
N CYS A 78 -48.12 17.33 23.38
CA CYS A 78 -48.60 16.38 24.39
C CYS A 78 -48.27 16.89 25.79
N HIS A 79 -49.30 17.07 26.61
CA HIS A 79 -49.21 17.70 27.92
C HIS A 79 -48.79 16.68 28.98
N TYR A 80 -47.67 16.95 29.66
CA TYR A 80 -47.19 16.19 30.81
C TYR A 80 -47.08 17.12 32.02
N THR A 81 -47.49 16.64 33.19
CA THR A 81 -47.19 17.31 34.47
C THR A 81 -46.04 16.57 35.14
N VAL A 82 -44.91 17.26 35.34
CA VAL A 82 -43.80 16.78 36.19
C VAL A 82 -43.92 17.50 37.53
N LEU A 83 -44.14 16.76 38.61
CA LEU A 83 -44.03 17.26 39.98
C LEU A 83 -42.63 16.87 40.51
N PRO A 84 -41.82 17.81 41.03
CA PRO A 84 -40.49 17.48 41.56
C PRO A 84 -40.61 17.01 43.01
N GLN A 85 -40.09 15.81 43.31
CA GLN A 85 -39.70 15.43 44.66
C GLN A 85 -38.33 14.77 44.61
N ASP A 86 -37.50 15.20 45.55
CA ASP A 86 -36.08 14.90 45.68
C ASP A 86 -35.78 13.41 45.90
N GLY A 87 -34.66 12.95 45.32
CA GLY A 87 -33.98 11.70 45.69
C GLY A 87 -34.46 10.44 44.96
N ASP A 88 -33.52 9.82 44.24
CA ASP A 88 -33.57 8.47 43.63
C ASP A 88 -34.42 8.29 42.35
N GLU A 89 -33.71 8.03 41.25
CA GLU A 89 -34.24 7.83 39.90
C GLU A 89 -35.11 6.57 39.80
N LYS A 90 -36.43 6.70 40.01
CA LYS A 90 -37.43 5.74 39.50
C LYS A 90 -38.60 6.48 38.86
N LYS A 91 -38.54 6.63 37.54
CA LYS A 91 -39.68 7.11 36.75
C LYS A 91 -40.70 5.99 36.62
N THR A 92 -41.74 6.03 37.44
CA THR A 92 -42.93 5.20 37.26
C THR A 92 -43.92 5.95 36.40
N ILE A 93 -44.19 5.45 35.19
CA ILE A 93 -45.30 5.92 34.36
C ILE A 93 -46.51 5.05 34.72
N PHE A 94 -47.51 5.65 35.37
CA PHE A 94 -48.74 4.96 35.72
C PHE A 94 -49.74 5.11 34.56
N PHE A 95 -50.01 4.03 33.83
CA PHE A 95 -51.14 3.97 32.91
C PHE A 95 -52.35 3.43 33.68
N PHE A 96 -53.35 4.27 33.92
CA PHE A 96 -54.57 3.86 34.60
C PHE A 96 -55.54 3.29 33.55
N PHE A 97 -55.66 1.96 33.49
CA PHE A 97 -56.75 1.29 32.78
C PHE A 97 -57.60 0.51 33.79
N PRO A 98 -58.93 0.65 33.74
CA PRO A 98 -59.82 -0.03 34.67
C PRO A 98 -59.92 -1.49 34.24
N HIS A 99 -59.72 -2.38 35.21
CA HIS A 99 -59.97 -3.82 35.16
C HIS A 99 -58.78 -4.74 34.79
N GLU A 100 -58.15 -5.21 35.87
CA GLU A 100 -57.47 -6.50 36.10
C GLU A 100 -56.25 -6.98 35.28
N ARG A 101 -55.32 -7.57 36.06
CA ARG A 101 -54.11 -8.37 35.75
C ARG A 101 -52.84 -7.61 35.36
N MET A 102 -51.99 -7.46 36.39
CA MET A 102 -50.57 -7.12 36.29
C MET A 102 -49.81 -8.26 35.59
N VAL A 103 -49.41 -8.06 34.34
CA VAL A 103 -48.36 -8.86 33.69
C VAL A 103 -47.07 -8.05 33.71
N PHE A 104 -46.13 -8.46 34.56
CA PHE A 104 -44.76 -7.92 34.58
C PHE A 104 -44.01 -8.46 33.35
N LEU A 105 -44.01 -7.69 32.27
CA LEU A 105 -43.08 -7.87 31.15
C LEU A 105 -41.81 -7.06 31.45
N ASN A 106 -40.89 -7.66 32.20
CA ASN A 106 -39.51 -7.20 32.30
C ASN A 106 -38.74 -7.68 31.06
N ASP A 107 -38.97 -7.09 29.89
CA ASP A 107 -37.95 -7.06 28.83
C ASP A 107 -38.28 -6.02 27.74
N ILE A 108 -37.97 -4.76 28.01
CA ILE A 108 -37.58 -3.85 26.95
C ILE A 108 -36.29 -3.26 27.47
N MET A 109 -35.15 -3.82 27.03
CA MET A 109 -33.90 -3.06 27.08
C MET A 109 -34.17 -1.75 26.34
N THR A 110 -34.47 -0.70 27.10
CA THR A 110 -34.44 0.66 26.59
C THR A 110 -32.99 0.88 26.18
N GLU A 111 -32.70 0.77 24.88
CA GLU A 111 -31.42 1.18 24.33
C GLU A 111 -31.25 2.66 24.72
N GLY A 112 -30.48 2.86 25.79
CA GLY A 112 -30.23 4.17 26.35
C GLY A 112 -29.71 5.04 25.23
N ARG A 113 -30.37 6.17 25.00
CA ARG A 113 -29.88 7.22 24.10
C ARG A 113 -28.44 7.53 24.50
N SER A 114 -27.49 6.91 23.81
CA SER A 114 -26.08 7.10 24.10
C SER A 114 -25.81 8.59 23.89
N LYS A 115 -25.27 9.23 24.93
CA LYS A 115 -24.95 10.67 24.88
C LYS A 115 -24.15 10.91 23.60
N LYS A 116 -24.63 11.83 22.76
CA LYS A 116 -23.99 12.11 21.46
C LYS A 116 -22.52 12.45 21.72
N LYS A 117 -21.62 11.69 21.10
CA LYS A 117 -20.17 11.91 21.22
C LYS A 117 -19.83 13.33 20.81
N THR A 118 -18.91 13.96 21.53
CA THR A 118 -18.41 15.30 21.18
C THR A 118 -17.60 15.23 19.87
N SER A 119 -17.50 16.33 19.14
CA SER A 119 -16.74 16.39 17.87
C SER A 119 -15.29 15.88 18.02
N SER A 120 -14.62 16.29 19.10
CA SER A 120 -13.24 15.84 19.43
C SER A 120 -13.15 14.33 19.65
N GLN A 121 -14.14 13.72 20.32
CA GLN A 121 -14.19 12.27 20.53
C GLN A 121 -14.39 11.53 19.19
N LYS A 122 -15.23 12.04 18.30
CA LYS A 122 -15.44 11.45 16.96
C LYS A 122 -14.16 11.51 16.11
N ALA A 123 -13.45 12.63 16.14
CA ALA A 123 -12.19 12.79 15.41
C ALA A 123 -11.11 11.79 15.86
N LYS A 124 -11.03 11.49 17.17
CA LYS A 124 -10.12 10.48 17.71
C LYS A 124 -10.46 9.08 17.20
N GLU A 125 -11.74 8.71 17.22
CA GLU A 125 -12.20 7.41 16.74
C GLU A 125 -11.97 7.23 15.24
N GLU A 126 -12.18 8.27 14.43
CA GLU A 126 -11.88 8.23 13.00
C GLU A 126 -10.39 8.10 12.71
N TYR A 127 -9.54 8.78 13.48
CA TYR A 127 -8.08 8.65 13.37
C TYR A 127 -7.62 7.22 13.65
N GLU A 128 -8.15 6.59 14.71
CA GLU A 128 -7.82 5.21 15.07
C GLU A 128 -8.28 4.22 13.97
N LYS A 129 -9.46 4.43 13.38
CA LYS A 129 -9.96 3.63 12.25
C LYS A 129 -9.04 3.74 11.02
N ILE A 130 -8.64 4.96 10.67
CA ILE A 130 -7.75 5.21 9.52
C ILE A 130 -6.37 4.57 9.78
N GLN A 131 -5.86 4.62 11.00
CA GLN A 131 -4.61 3.96 11.36
C GLN A 131 -4.71 2.44 11.22
N ALA A 132 -5.79 1.84 11.71
CA ALA A 132 -6.03 0.41 11.59
C ALA A 132 -6.16 -0.04 10.11
N GLU A 133 -6.86 0.73 9.28
CA GLU A 133 -6.98 0.45 7.84
C GLU A 133 -5.60 0.51 7.14
N ARG A 134 -4.80 1.53 7.44
CA ARG A 134 -3.44 1.68 6.90
C ARG A 134 -2.52 0.55 7.35
N ALA A 135 -2.63 0.10 8.60
CA ALA A 135 -1.86 -1.04 9.11
C ALA A 135 -2.22 -2.33 8.36
N ARG A 136 -3.52 -2.63 8.23
CA ARG A 136 -3.99 -3.80 7.45
C ARG A 136 -3.51 -3.76 5.99
N LYS A 137 -3.57 -2.59 5.34
CA LYS A 137 -3.09 -2.40 3.97
C LYS A 137 -1.58 -2.59 3.83
N LYS A 138 -0.79 -2.17 4.84
CA LYS A 138 0.66 -2.39 4.89
C LYS A 138 0.99 -3.87 5.02
N GLU A 139 0.35 -4.58 5.95
CA GLU A 139 0.56 -6.02 6.14
C GLU A 139 0.21 -6.82 4.87
N GLU A 140 -0.91 -6.48 4.21
CA GLU A 140 -1.28 -7.13 2.96
C GLU A 140 -0.27 -6.86 1.84
N ALA A 141 0.21 -5.62 1.71
CA ALA A 141 1.23 -5.26 0.74
C ALA A 141 2.56 -5.98 0.99
N GLU A 142 2.94 -6.16 2.26
CA GLU A 142 4.13 -6.89 2.65
C GLU A 142 4.02 -8.38 2.30
N LYS A 143 2.88 -9.02 2.58
CA LYS A 143 2.63 -10.41 2.17
C LYS A 143 2.72 -10.58 0.65
N ARG A 144 2.13 -9.66 -0.13
CA ARG A 144 2.26 -9.68 -1.61
C ARG A 144 3.70 -9.48 -2.07
N ARG A 145 4.48 -8.66 -1.36
CA ARG A 145 5.90 -8.46 -1.64
C ARG A 145 6.69 -9.74 -1.38
N GLN A 146 6.50 -10.39 -0.23
CA GLN A 146 7.15 -11.66 0.12
C GLN A 146 6.84 -12.74 -0.92
N GLN A 147 5.56 -12.91 -1.29
CA GLN A 147 5.16 -13.87 -2.33
C GLN A 147 5.87 -13.64 -3.67
N ARG A 148 6.01 -12.37 -4.10
CA ARG A 148 6.73 -12.02 -5.33
C ARG A 148 8.22 -12.34 -5.22
N GLU A 149 8.85 -12.00 -4.10
CA GLU A 149 10.27 -12.26 -3.86
C GLU A 149 10.56 -13.76 -3.79
N GLU A 150 9.73 -14.53 -3.09
CA GLU A 150 9.81 -15.99 -3.02
C GLU A 150 9.62 -16.64 -4.39
N ALA A 151 8.59 -16.24 -5.16
CA ALA A 151 8.37 -16.73 -6.51
C ALA A 151 9.57 -16.46 -7.42
N GLN A 152 10.17 -15.27 -7.33
CA GLN A 152 11.39 -14.95 -8.08
C GLN A 152 12.59 -15.80 -7.64
N ARG A 153 12.77 -16.01 -6.34
CA ARG A 153 13.85 -16.86 -5.81
C ARG A 153 13.70 -18.29 -6.30
N LEU A 154 12.51 -18.86 -6.19
CA LEU A 154 12.20 -20.21 -6.67
C LEU A 154 12.44 -20.34 -8.18
N TYR A 155 11.99 -19.37 -8.98
CA TYR A 155 12.24 -19.36 -10.42
C TYR A 155 13.74 -19.35 -10.74
N LYS A 156 14.52 -18.50 -10.06
CA LYS A 156 15.97 -18.43 -10.23
C LYS A 156 16.66 -19.74 -9.84
N GLN A 157 16.26 -20.35 -8.71
CA GLN A 157 16.79 -21.64 -8.26
C GLN A 157 16.52 -22.74 -9.29
N LYS A 158 15.26 -22.93 -9.70
CA LYS A 158 14.88 -23.91 -10.73
C LYS A 158 15.63 -23.70 -12.04
N LYS A 159 15.80 -22.44 -12.45
CA LYS A 159 16.58 -22.08 -13.64
C LYS A 159 18.05 -22.47 -13.52
N MET A 160 18.67 -22.22 -12.37
CA MET A 160 20.07 -22.59 -12.10
C MET A 160 20.26 -24.10 -12.06
N GLU A 161 19.34 -24.84 -11.45
CA GLU A 161 19.36 -26.31 -11.40
C GLU A 161 19.24 -26.92 -12.79
N ALA A 162 18.26 -26.47 -13.58
CA ALA A 162 18.11 -26.88 -14.97
C ALA A 162 19.39 -26.57 -15.77
N TYR A 163 19.92 -25.35 -15.66
CA TYR A 163 21.18 -24.97 -16.32
C TYR A 163 22.34 -25.87 -15.91
N LYS A 164 22.46 -26.25 -14.63
CA LYS A 164 23.51 -27.15 -14.14
C LYS A 164 23.39 -28.55 -14.75
N ILE A 165 22.19 -29.04 -15.03
CA ILE A 165 21.97 -30.32 -15.71
C ILE A 165 22.35 -30.20 -17.19
N PHE A 166 21.81 -29.18 -17.88
CA PHE A 166 21.99 -28.99 -19.32
C PHE A 166 23.41 -28.56 -19.72
N SER A 167 24.14 -27.89 -18.84
CA SER A 167 25.52 -27.42 -19.12
C SER A 167 26.59 -28.50 -18.95
N LYS A 168 26.27 -29.66 -18.37
CA LYS A 168 27.21 -30.77 -18.21
C LYS A 168 27.60 -31.39 -19.55
N LYS A 169 28.90 -31.66 -19.70
CA LYS A 169 29.49 -32.23 -20.91
C LYS A 169 30.34 -33.46 -20.56
N THR A 170 30.50 -34.38 -21.50
CA THR A 170 31.40 -35.52 -21.39
C THR A 170 32.87 -35.06 -21.48
N LYS A 171 33.83 -35.94 -21.17
CA LYS A 171 35.27 -35.63 -21.29
C LYS A 171 35.68 -35.16 -22.70
N ARG A 172 34.90 -35.51 -23.73
CA ARG A 172 35.09 -35.12 -25.13
C ARG A 172 34.37 -33.82 -25.50
N GLY A 173 33.70 -33.16 -24.56
CA GLY A 173 32.99 -31.90 -24.76
C GLY A 173 31.58 -32.02 -25.33
N GLN A 174 31.08 -33.25 -25.56
CA GLN A 174 29.72 -33.49 -26.04
C GLN A 174 28.70 -33.30 -24.91
N PRO A 175 27.47 -32.86 -25.20
CA PRO A 175 26.40 -32.76 -24.20
C PRO A 175 26.07 -34.14 -23.62
N ASN A 176 25.81 -34.20 -22.31
CA ASN A 176 25.44 -35.46 -21.66
C ASN A 176 23.92 -35.73 -21.82
N LEU A 177 23.55 -36.50 -22.83
CA LEU A 177 22.16 -36.79 -23.20
C LEU A 177 21.37 -37.51 -22.11
N ASN A 178 22.00 -38.40 -21.34
CA ASN A 178 21.32 -39.18 -20.30
C ASN A 178 20.70 -38.26 -19.23
N LEU A 179 21.47 -37.26 -18.77
CA LEU A 179 20.98 -36.28 -17.79
C LEU A 179 19.86 -35.38 -18.33
N GLN A 180 19.91 -35.05 -19.62
CA GLN A 180 18.86 -34.25 -20.27
C GLN A 180 17.56 -35.06 -20.39
N MET A 181 17.68 -36.34 -20.70
CA MET A 181 16.56 -37.27 -20.81
C MET A 181 15.90 -37.52 -19.45
N GLU A 182 16.68 -37.75 -18.38
CA GLU A 182 16.17 -37.86 -17.01
C GLU A 182 15.36 -36.63 -16.60
N PHE A 183 15.89 -35.43 -16.85
CA PHE A 183 15.18 -34.18 -16.56
C PHE A 183 13.86 -34.05 -17.34
N LEU A 184 13.84 -34.47 -18.61
CA LEU A 184 12.63 -34.43 -19.44
C LEU A 184 11.57 -35.43 -18.93
N LEU A 185 11.97 -36.65 -18.60
CA LEU A 185 11.08 -37.67 -18.03
C LEU A 185 10.46 -37.19 -16.72
N GLN A 186 11.27 -36.59 -15.84
CA GLN A 186 10.79 -35.98 -14.60
C GLN A 186 9.74 -34.89 -14.88
N LYS A 187 9.96 -34.04 -15.89
CA LYS A 187 9.02 -32.98 -16.26
C LYS A 187 7.71 -33.55 -16.81
N ILE A 188 7.75 -34.66 -17.55
CA ILE A 188 6.55 -35.34 -18.05
C ILE A 188 5.74 -35.88 -16.86
N GLN A 189 6.38 -36.60 -15.94
CA GLN A 189 5.73 -37.17 -14.74
C GLN A 189 5.14 -36.12 -13.80
N GLN A 190 5.70 -34.91 -13.75
CA GLN A 190 5.17 -33.81 -12.94
C GLN A 190 3.98 -33.09 -13.59
N ASN A 191 3.82 -33.23 -14.90
CA ASN A 191 2.73 -32.60 -15.67
C ASN A 191 1.57 -33.56 -15.96
N THR A 192 1.75 -34.85 -15.70
CA THR A 192 0.70 -35.88 -15.66
C THR A 192 0.02 -35.89 -14.30
#